data_AF-A0A1G3Y637-F1
#
_entry.id   AF-A0A1G3Y637-F1
#
_cell.length_a   1.000
_cell.length_b   1.000
_cell.length_c   1.000
_cell.angle_alpha   90.00
_cell.angle_beta   90.00
_cell.angle_gamma   90.00
#
_symmetry.space_group_name_H-M   'P 1'
#
loop_
_entity.id
_entity.type
_entity.pdbx_description
1 polymer ?
#
loop_
_entity_poly.entity_id
_entity_poly.type
_entity_poly.pdbx_seq_one_letter_code
_entity_poly.pdbx_strand_id
1 'polypeptide(L)'
;WGFSPVIESVRDAYRDRIKIALVLGGLRPGETAPLTAAGREELLHHWHQVHARTGQPFRFENALPEGFVYDTEPASRAVATVGGIDPALIFPLFKAIQRAFYAEGRDVTRAGVLADLAAGLGADRQAFLQAFDSEAARARTQAHFRQARQAGVRGFPALILQQDTQLHSVSTGCQPLDTVRAALDGWLTTQ
;
A
#
# COMPACT_ATOMS: atom_id res chain seq x y z
N TRP A 1 0.09 -5.90 -2.48
CA TRP A 1 -0.29 -6.68 -3.67
C TRP A 1 -0.54 -8.14 -3.35
N GLY A 2 0.46 -8.97 -3.05
CA GLY A 2 0.27 -10.40 -2.69
C GLY A 2 -0.78 -10.62 -1.59
N PHE A 3 -0.79 -9.74 -0.59
CA PHE A 3 -1.71 -9.79 0.54
C PHE A 3 -3.08 -9.11 0.29
N SER A 4 -3.32 -8.54 -0.90
CA SER A 4 -4.56 -7.79 -1.21
C SER A 4 -5.83 -8.64 -0.99
N PRO A 5 -5.90 -9.89 -1.48
CA PRO A 5 -7.10 -10.71 -1.28
C PRO A 5 -7.39 -11.00 0.19
N VAL A 6 -6.34 -11.19 0.99
CA VAL A 6 -6.46 -11.47 2.43
C VAL A 6 -6.99 -10.24 3.16
N ILE A 7 -6.38 -9.07 2.98
CA ILE A 7 -6.82 -7.87 3.68
C ILE A 7 -8.21 -7.40 3.22
N GLU A 8 -8.59 -7.63 1.96
CA GLU A 8 -9.96 -7.39 1.49
C GLU A 8 -10.96 -8.29 2.22
N SER A 9 -10.68 -9.60 2.28
CA SER A 9 -11.53 -10.56 3.00
C SER A 9 -11.65 -10.22 4.49
N VAL A 10 -10.55 -9.79 5.13
CA VAL A 10 -10.56 -9.33 6.52
C VAL A 10 -11.39 -8.05 6.69
N ARG A 11 -11.27 -7.09 5.77
CA ARG A 11 -12.08 -5.86 5.83
C ARG A 11 -13.56 -6.17 5.73
N ASP A 12 -13.95 -7.05 4.82
CA ASP A 12 -15.35 -7.39 4.62
C ASP A 12 -15.92 -8.19 5.81
N ALA A 13 -15.17 -9.17 6.33
CA ALA A 13 -15.63 -10.02 7.42
C ALA A 13 -15.66 -9.34 8.80
N TYR A 14 -14.81 -8.34 9.03
CA TYR A 14 -14.63 -7.73 10.35
C TYR A 14 -15.07 -6.26 10.46
N ARG A 15 -15.60 -5.66 9.39
CA ARG A 15 -16.00 -4.24 9.35
C ARG A 15 -16.95 -3.79 10.47
N ASP A 16 -17.80 -4.67 10.96
CA ASP A 16 -18.79 -4.36 12.01
C ASP A 16 -18.21 -4.51 13.42
N ARG A 17 -17.01 -5.07 13.55
CA ARG A 17 -16.35 -5.37 14.84
C ARG A 17 -15.10 -4.52 15.07
N ILE A 18 -14.36 -4.19 14.01
CA ILE A 18 -13.10 -3.42 14.09
C ILE A 18 -13.03 -2.37 12.99
N LYS A 19 -12.42 -1.23 13.32
CA LYS A 19 -12.04 -0.21 12.33
C LYS A 19 -10.69 -0.60 11.73
N ILE A 20 -10.65 -0.77 10.41
CA ILE A 20 -9.42 -1.09 9.69
C ILE A 20 -8.95 0.14 8.93
N ALA A 21 -7.80 0.67 9.34
CA ALA A 21 -7.15 1.81 8.72
C ALA A 21 -5.88 1.39 7.96
N LEU A 22 -5.54 2.12 6.92
CA LEU A 22 -4.30 1.92 6.16
C LEU A 22 -3.22 2.89 6.66
N VAL A 23 -2.08 2.35 7.06
CA VAL A 23 -0.88 3.14 7.37
C VAL A 23 0.18 2.89 6.30
N LEU A 24 0.61 3.96 5.62
CA LEU A 24 1.62 3.89 4.58
C LEU A 24 3.00 3.71 5.22
N GLY A 25 3.76 2.74 4.72
CA GLY A 25 5.01 2.30 5.35
C GLY A 25 6.28 3.04 4.94
N GLY A 26 6.31 3.60 3.72
CA GLY A 26 7.50 4.24 3.15
C GLY A 26 8.61 3.23 2.89
N LEU A 27 8.41 2.34 1.90
CA LEU A 27 9.36 1.26 1.58
C LEU A 27 10.69 1.81 1.05
N ARG A 28 10.63 2.70 0.06
CA ARG A 28 11.78 3.43 -0.53
C ARG A 28 11.32 4.84 -0.87
N PRO A 29 11.13 5.73 0.13
CA PRO A 29 10.59 7.06 -0.11
C PRO A 29 11.70 8.03 -0.53
N GLY A 30 11.50 8.77 -1.62
CA GLY A 30 12.44 9.78 -2.11
C GLY A 30 13.67 9.19 -2.79
N GLU A 31 13.56 7.98 -3.33
CA GLU A 31 14.63 7.39 -4.13
C GLU A 31 14.87 8.24 -5.39
N THR A 32 16.13 8.50 -5.72
CA THR A 32 16.50 9.32 -6.90
C THR A 32 17.40 8.56 -7.86
N ALA A 33 18.07 7.50 -7.37
CA ALA A 33 18.93 6.69 -8.21
C ALA A 33 18.09 5.72 -9.06
N PRO A 34 18.43 5.54 -10.35
CA PRO A 34 17.88 4.46 -11.15
C PRO A 34 18.16 3.09 -10.52
N LEU A 35 17.24 2.17 -10.73
CA LEU A 35 17.37 0.79 -10.30
C LEU A 35 18.58 0.13 -10.98
N THR A 36 19.45 -0.50 -10.20
CA THR A 36 20.57 -1.29 -10.74
C THR A 36 20.05 -2.57 -11.37
N ALA A 37 20.84 -3.18 -12.28
CA ALA A 37 20.50 -4.47 -12.87
C ALA A 37 20.26 -5.56 -11.81
N ALA A 38 21.12 -5.64 -10.79
CA ALA A 38 20.97 -6.59 -9.69
C ALA A 38 19.71 -6.32 -8.85
N GLY A 39 19.43 -5.05 -8.52
CA GLY A 39 18.21 -4.68 -7.79
C GLY A 39 16.93 -4.96 -8.57
N ARG A 40 16.99 -4.83 -9.91
CA ARG A 40 15.91 -5.23 -10.81
C ARG A 40 15.65 -6.73 -10.78
N GLU A 41 16.70 -7.54 -10.89
CA GLU A 41 16.61 -8.99 -10.83
C GLU A 41 16.00 -9.47 -9.49
N GLU A 42 16.47 -8.91 -8.38
CA GLU A 42 15.95 -9.20 -7.04
C GLU A 42 14.45 -8.87 -6.92
N LEU A 43 14.02 -7.70 -7.40
CA LEU A 43 12.61 -7.32 -7.37
C LEU A 43 11.74 -8.26 -8.22
N LEU A 44 12.20 -8.61 -9.42
CA LEU A 44 11.47 -9.54 -10.29
C LEU A 44 11.41 -10.95 -9.69
N HIS A 45 12.47 -11.40 -9.02
CA HIS A 45 12.46 -12.65 -8.26
C HIS A 45 11.35 -12.64 -7.20
N HIS A 46 11.25 -11.58 -6.40
CA HIS A 46 10.16 -11.43 -5.43
C HIS A 46 8.77 -11.40 -6.09
N TRP A 47 8.63 -10.78 -7.27
CA TRP A 47 7.35 -10.77 -8.00
C TRP A 47 6.93 -12.16 -8.43
N HIS A 48 7.86 -12.97 -8.98
CA HIS A 48 7.60 -14.37 -9.32
C HIS A 48 7.18 -15.20 -8.09
N GLN A 49 7.86 -15.02 -6.95
CA GLN A 49 7.47 -15.69 -5.71
C GLN A 49 6.07 -15.29 -5.23
N VAL A 50 5.74 -14.00 -5.28
CA VAL A 50 4.39 -13.52 -4.92
C VAL A 50 3.34 -14.09 -5.86
N HIS A 51 3.61 -14.09 -7.18
CA HIS A 51 2.70 -14.67 -8.17
C HIS A 51 2.44 -16.15 -7.89
N ALA A 52 3.51 -16.94 -7.73
CA ALA A 52 3.41 -18.38 -7.48
C ALA A 52 2.64 -18.71 -6.18
N ARG A 53 2.80 -17.88 -5.15
CA ARG A 53 2.17 -18.10 -3.84
C ARG A 53 0.72 -17.61 -3.75
N THR A 54 0.36 -16.56 -4.49
CA THR A 54 -0.91 -15.83 -4.26
C THR A 54 -1.82 -15.77 -5.48
N GLY A 55 -1.32 -16.13 -6.67
CA GLY A 55 -2.03 -15.98 -7.94
C GLY A 55 -2.21 -14.52 -8.39
N GLN A 56 -1.74 -13.53 -7.62
CA GLN A 56 -1.84 -12.13 -7.98
C GLN A 56 -1.15 -11.85 -9.33
N PRO A 57 -1.76 -11.10 -10.24
CA PRO A 57 -1.21 -10.91 -11.58
C PRO A 57 -0.02 -9.96 -11.54
N PHE A 58 0.95 -10.25 -12.40
CA PHE A 58 2.08 -9.39 -12.71
C PHE A 58 2.28 -9.35 -14.21
N ARG A 59 2.60 -8.17 -14.74
CA ARG A 59 3.12 -8.02 -16.09
C ARG A 59 4.63 -8.05 -16.01
N PHE A 60 5.24 -9.14 -16.49
CA PHE A 60 6.70 -9.30 -16.52
C PHE A 60 7.34 -8.70 -17.76
N GLU A 61 6.60 -8.64 -18.87
CA GLU A 61 7.08 -8.04 -20.11
C GLU A 61 7.36 -6.54 -19.91
N ASN A 62 8.59 -6.13 -20.20
CA ASN A 62 9.09 -4.76 -20.01
C ASN A 62 8.92 -4.21 -18.59
N ALA A 63 8.79 -5.09 -17.58
CA ALA A 63 8.71 -4.69 -16.18
C ALA A 63 10.01 -3.99 -15.74
N LEU A 64 9.87 -2.91 -14.97
CA LEU A 64 10.99 -2.15 -14.41
C LEU A 64 12.03 -1.81 -15.50
N PRO A 65 11.68 -0.97 -16.50
CA PRO A 65 12.57 -0.68 -17.62
C PRO A 65 13.88 -0.02 -17.16
N GLU A 66 14.88 -0.03 -18.02
CA GLU A 66 16.15 0.66 -17.75
C GLU A 66 15.91 2.14 -17.42
N GLY A 67 16.64 2.66 -16.42
CA GLY A 67 16.46 4.03 -15.94
C GLY A 67 15.30 4.23 -14.96
N PHE A 68 14.48 3.20 -14.69
CA PHE A 68 13.36 3.31 -13.74
C PHE A 68 13.86 3.63 -12.33
N VAL A 69 13.34 4.71 -11.75
CA VAL A 69 13.60 5.11 -10.36
C VAL A 69 12.50 4.54 -9.47
N TYR A 70 12.85 3.66 -8.54
CA TYR A 70 11.88 2.96 -7.68
C TYR A 70 11.49 3.83 -6.46
N ASP A 71 10.96 5.03 -6.70
CA ASP A 71 10.46 5.91 -5.65
C ASP A 71 9.02 5.55 -5.26
N THR A 72 8.82 5.16 -4.01
CA THR A 72 7.50 4.78 -3.47
C THR A 72 6.76 5.93 -2.78
N GLU A 73 7.40 7.09 -2.63
CA GLU A 73 6.78 8.27 -1.99
C GLU A 73 5.58 8.79 -2.78
N PRO A 74 5.62 8.99 -4.12
CA PRO A 74 4.51 9.56 -4.85
C PRO A 74 3.24 8.71 -4.73
N ALA A 75 3.37 7.39 -4.87
CA ALA A 75 2.27 6.45 -4.69
C ALA A 75 1.69 6.49 -3.27
N SER A 76 2.55 6.62 -2.25
CA SER A 76 2.11 6.80 -0.86
C SER A 76 1.36 8.12 -0.69
N ARG A 77 1.90 9.20 -1.22
CA ARG A 77 1.30 10.54 -1.14
C ARG A 77 -0.04 10.61 -1.88
N ALA A 78 -0.23 9.89 -2.97
CA ALA A 78 -1.51 9.81 -3.65
C ALA A 78 -2.62 9.26 -2.73
N VAL A 79 -2.32 8.20 -1.97
CA VAL A 79 -3.26 7.60 -1.02
C VAL A 79 -3.52 8.54 0.16
N ALA A 80 -2.49 9.19 0.70
CA ALA A 80 -2.65 10.20 1.76
C ALA A 80 -3.44 11.43 1.28
N THR A 81 -3.28 11.81 0.01
CA THR A 81 -3.99 12.92 -0.64
C THR A 81 -5.47 12.60 -0.77
N VAL A 82 -5.81 11.45 -1.37
CA VAL A 82 -7.21 11.07 -1.56
C VAL A 82 -7.92 10.90 -0.21
N GLY A 83 -7.24 10.42 0.82
CA GLY A 83 -7.82 10.32 2.16
C GLY A 83 -8.20 11.66 2.80
N GLY A 84 -7.63 12.78 2.34
CA GLY A 84 -8.07 14.12 2.74
C GLY A 84 -9.18 14.71 1.88
N ILE A 85 -9.46 14.11 0.72
CA ILE A 85 -10.54 14.51 -0.20
C ILE A 85 -11.78 13.68 0.14
N ASP A 86 -11.65 12.37 0.08
CA ASP A 86 -12.68 11.39 0.44
C ASP A 86 -12.02 10.13 1.06
N PRO A 87 -12.17 9.92 2.38
CA PRO A 87 -11.67 8.74 3.07
C PRO A 87 -12.16 7.40 2.49
N ALA A 88 -13.33 7.37 1.85
CA ALA A 88 -13.86 6.14 1.24
C ALA A 88 -12.99 5.65 0.06
N LEU A 89 -12.22 6.55 -0.56
CA LEU A 89 -11.36 6.24 -1.71
C LEU A 89 -9.96 5.71 -1.32
N ILE A 90 -9.59 5.69 -0.04
CA ILE A 90 -8.25 5.28 0.42
C ILE A 90 -7.88 3.87 -0.07
N PHE A 91 -8.71 2.87 0.25
CA PHE A 91 -8.47 1.48 -0.15
C PHE A 91 -8.67 1.26 -1.66
N PRO A 92 -9.74 1.78 -2.29
CA PRO A 92 -9.89 1.72 -3.74
C PRO A 92 -8.67 2.26 -4.50
N LEU A 93 -8.17 3.44 -4.14
CA LEU A 93 -7.01 4.04 -4.81
C LEU A 93 -5.73 3.25 -4.53
N PHE A 94 -5.51 2.80 -3.29
CA PHE A 94 -4.37 1.94 -2.96
C PHE A 94 -4.34 0.67 -3.81
N LYS A 95 -5.49 0.01 -3.98
CA LYS A 95 -5.63 -1.18 -4.84
C LYS A 95 -5.41 -0.84 -6.32
N ALA A 96 -5.98 0.27 -6.79
CA ALA A 96 -5.83 0.72 -8.18
C ALA A 96 -4.37 1.03 -8.53
N ILE A 97 -3.63 1.69 -7.63
CA ILE A 97 -2.19 1.95 -7.79
C ILE A 97 -1.40 0.65 -7.86
N GLN A 98 -1.66 -0.31 -6.96
CA GLN A 98 -0.97 -1.59 -7.00
C GLN A 98 -1.22 -2.34 -8.31
N ARG A 99 -2.48 -2.39 -8.77
CA ARG A 99 -2.83 -3.03 -10.05
C ARG A 99 -2.15 -2.33 -11.22
N ALA A 100 -2.20 -1.01 -11.27
CA ALA A 100 -1.57 -0.19 -12.31
C ALA A 100 -0.06 -0.47 -12.41
N PHE A 101 0.61 -0.57 -11.28
CA PHE A 101 2.04 -0.85 -11.25
C PHE A 101 2.35 -2.31 -11.61
N TYR A 102 1.79 -3.28 -10.88
CA TYR A 102 2.19 -4.68 -10.98
C TYR A 102 1.60 -5.38 -12.20
N ALA A 103 0.31 -5.17 -12.50
CA ALA A 103 -0.42 -5.92 -13.52
C ALA A 103 -0.50 -5.19 -14.87
N GLU A 104 -0.39 -3.85 -14.87
CA GLU A 104 -0.53 -3.04 -16.09
C GLU A 104 0.81 -2.45 -16.56
N GLY A 105 1.82 -2.39 -15.68
CA GLY A 105 3.15 -1.85 -16.00
C GLY A 105 3.16 -0.33 -16.15
N ARG A 106 2.25 0.39 -15.48
CA ARG A 106 2.17 1.84 -15.48
C ARG A 106 3.16 2.43 -14.48
N ASP A 107 3.76 3.56 -14.82
CA ASP A 107 4.67 4.29 -13.94
C ASP A 107 3.89 5.11 -12.90
N VAL A 108 3.70 4.52 -11.72
CA VAL A 108 3.00 5.14 -10.58
C VAL A 108 3.89 6.09 -9.76
N THR A 109 5.11 6.39 -10.23
CA THR A 109 5.90 7.52 -9.69
C THR A 109 5.41 8.87 -10.24
N ARG A 110 4.65 8.83 -11.35
CA ARG A 110 4.18 10.03 -12.06
C ARG A 110 2.86 10.53 -11.48
N ALA A 111 2.84 11.79 -11.05
CA ALA A 111 1.65 12.46 -10.53
C ALA A 111 0.43 12.37 -11.46
N GLY A 112 0.64 12.50 -12.79
CA GLY A 112 -0.43 12.37 -13.78
C GLY A 112 -1.10 11.00 -13.77
N VAL A 113 -0.32 9.92 -13.70
CA VAL A 113 -0.84 8.54 -13.62
C VAL A 113 -1.68 8.34 -12.35
N LEU A 114 -1.19 8.86 -11.22
CA LEU A 114 -1.88 8.80 -9.93
C LEU A 114 -3.20 9.59 -9.94
N ALA A 115 -3.20 10.78 -10.57
CA ALA A 115 -4.40 11.60 -10.73
C ALA A 115 -5.44 10.94 -11.64
N ASP A 116 -5.01 10.30 -12.73
CA ASP A 116 -5.91 9.56 -13.63
C ASP A 116 -6.56 8.37 -12.91
N LEU A 117 -5.80 7.67 -12.05
CA LEU A 117 -6.32 6.58 -11.21
C LEU A 117 -7.35 7.10 -10.20
N ALA A 118 -7.07 8.21 -9.52
CA ALA A 118 -8.01 8.82 -8.59
C ALA A 118 -9.29 9.31 -9.30
N ALA A 119 -9.15 9.90 -10.49
CA ALA A 119 -10.28 10.34 -11.30
C ALA A 119 -11.17 9.19 -11.76
N GLY A 120 -10.58 8.05 -12.13
CA GLY A 120 -11.31 6.82 -12.44
C GLY A 120 -12.14 6.27 -11.27
N LEU A 121 -11.89 6.73 -10.03
CA LEU A 121 -12.62 6.39 -8.83
C LEU A 121 -13.60 7.49 -8.38
N GLY A 122 -13.76 8.56 -9.17
CA GLY A 122 -14.72 9.64 -8.91
C GLY A 122 -14.14 10.89 -8.24
N ALA A 123 -12.83 10.97 -7.99
CA ALA A 123 -12.21 12.20 -7.51
C ALA A 123 -12.07 13.24 -8.64
N ASP A 124 -12.14 14.54 -8.32
CA ASP A 124 -11.78 15.57 -9.29
C ASP A 124 -10.26 15.56 -9.54
N ARG A 125 -9.88 15.39 -10.81
CA ARG A 125 -8.48 15.24 -11.20
C ARG A 125 -7.62 16.46 -10.87
N GLN A 126 -8.15 17.66 -11.08
CA GLN A 126 -7.40 18.91 -10.88
C GLN A 126 -7.27 19.23 -9.39
N ALA A 127 -8.35 19.08 -8.63
CA ALA A 127 -8.35 19.20 -7.18
C ALA A 127 -7.40 18.18 -6.55
N PHE A 128 -7.36 16.95 -7.07
CA PHE A 128 -6.39 15.94 -6.63
C PHE A 128 -4.95 16.40 -6.88
N LEU A 129 -4.62 16.88 -8.08
CA LEU A 129 -3.26 17.35 -8.41
C LEU A 129 -2.84 18.53 -7.52
N GLN A 130 -3.72 19.50 -7.30
CA GLN A 130 -3.48 20.63 -6.41
C GLN A 130 -3.24 20.17 -4.96
N ALA A 131 -4.07 19.26 -4.45
CA ALA A 131 -3.90 18.71 -3.11
C ALA A 131 -2.62 17.87 -2.99
N PHE A 132 -2.29 17.07 -4.02
CA PHE A 132 -1.13 16.20 -4.07
C PHE A 132 0.19 16.98 -4.01
N ASP A 133 0.24 18.15 -4.64
CA ASP A 133 1.41 19.04 -4.64
C ASP A 133 1.52 19.91 -3.39
N SER A 134 0.56 19.82 -2.46
CA SER A 134 0.58 20.62 -1.23
C SER A 134 1.59 20.11 -0.19
N GLU A 135 2.14 21.03 0.60
CA GLU A 135 2.93 20.69 1.80
C GLU A 135 2.13 19.86 2.81
N ALA A 136 0.82 20.07 2.88
CA ALA A 136 -0.06 19.29 3.75
C ALA A 136 -0.07 17.80 3.35
N ALA A 137 -0.12 17.48 2.05
CA ALA A 137 -0.06 16.10 1.57
C ALA A 137 1.31 15.46 1.84
N ARG A 138 2.41 16.21 1.64
CA ARG A 138 3.78 15.76 1.99
C ARG A 138 3.88 15.48 3.49
N ALA A 139 3.43 16.40 4.34
CA ALA A 139 3.48 16.27 5.79
C ALA A 139 2.65 15.08 6.30
N ARG A 140 1.44 14.88 5.76
CA ARG A 140 0.58 13.72 6.09
C ARG A 140 1.26 12.40 5.71
N THR A 141 1.86 12.34 4.52
CA THR A 141 2.60 11.15 4.05
C THR A 141 3.75 10.80 4.99
N GLN A 142 4.54 11.81 5.38
CA GLN A 142 5.63 11.63 6.34
C GLN A 142 5.13 11.21 7.74
N ALA A 143 3.94 11.67 8.14
CA ALA A 143 3.32 11.23 9.39
C ALA A 143 2.98 9.74 9.39
N HIS A 144 2.44 9.20 8.29
CA HIS A 144 2.21 7.76 8.14
C HIS A 144 3.52 6.96 8.28
N PHE A 145 4.60 7.41 7.61
CA PHE A 145 5.89 6.73 7.69
C PHE A 145 6.45 6.72 9.13
N ARG A 146 6.31 7.84 9.85
CA ARG A 146 6.69 7.92 11.27
C ARG A 146 5.83 6.98 12.13
N GLN A 147 4.51 6.99 11.93
CA GLN A 147 3.58 6.12 12.66
C GLN A 147 3.93 4.64 12.47
N ALA A 148 4.19 4.19 11.24
CA ALA A 148 4.60 2.81 10.96
C ALA A 148 5.89 2.44 11.71
N ARG A 149 6.90 3.31 11.70
CA ARG A 149 8.17 3.08 12.40
C ARG A 149 8.00 3.04 13.92
N GLN A 150 7.18 3.93 14.48
CA GLN A 150 6.87 4.02 15.91
C GLN A 150 6.07 2.81 16.40
N ALA A 151 5.21 2.25 15.55
CA ALA A 151 4.51 0.99 15.81
C ALA A 151 5.42 -0.26 15.73
N GLY A 152 6.74 -0.08 15.58
CA GLY A 152 7.70 -1.18 15.54
C GLY A 152 7.73 -1.95 14.22
N VAL A 153 7.04 -1.48 13.17
CA VAL A 153 7.02 -2.17 11.87
C VAL A 153 8.41 -2.07 11.21
N ARG A 154 8.92 -3.23 10.77
CA ARG A 154 10.21 -3.39 10.08
C ARG A 154 10.11 -4.10 8.73
N GLY A 155 8.94 -4.67 8.42
CA GLY A 155 8.67 -5.36 7.17
C GLY A 155 7.21 -5.21 6.79
N PHE A 156 6.91 -5.32 5.51
CA PHE A 156 5.57 -5.13 4.94
C PHE A 156 5.11 -6.39 4.19
N PRO A 157 3.80 -6.70 4.19
CA PRO A 157 2.74 -6.05 4.97
C PRO A 157 2.87 -6.37 6.48
N ALA A 158 2.24 -5.55 7.32
CA ALA A 158 2.09 -5.81 8.74
C ALA A 158 0.65 -5.48 9.16
N LEU A 159 0.09 -6.28 10.06
CA LEU A 159 -1.18 -6.00 10.73
C LEU A 159 -0.91 -5.78 12.20
N ILE A 160 -1.31 -4.61 12.68
CA ILE A 160 -1.21 -4.20 14.08
C ILE A 160 -2.64 -3.97 14.57
N LEU A 161 -3.00 -4.60 15.67
CA LEU A 161 -4.21 -4.30 16.40
C LEU A 161 -3.89 -3.21 17.42
N GLN A 162 -4.67 -2.13 17.40
CA GLN A 162 -4.61 -1.10 18.42
C GLN A 162 -5.79 -1.26 19.37
N GLN A 163 -5.50 -1.43 20.65
CA GLN A 163 -6.47 -1.41 21.74
C GLN A 163 -6.08 -0.28 22.69
N ASP A 164 -6.88 0.77 22.73
CA ASP A 164 -6.54 2.04 23.40
C ASP A 164 -5.17 2.58 22.95
N THR A 165 -4.20 2.59 23.86
CA THR A 165 -2.82 3.02 23.61
C THR A 165 -1.86 1.86 23.32
N GLN A 166 -2.32 0.61 23.47
CA GLN A 166 -1.51 -0.59 23.27
C GLN A 166 -1.55 -1.03 21.80
N LEU A 167 -0.39 -1.41 21.29
CA LEU A 167 -0.22 -1.94 19.93
C LEU A 167 0.22 -3.39 20.00
N HIS A 168 -0.55 -4.26 19.36
CA HIS A 168 -0.30 -5.70 19.31
C HIS A 168 -0.06 -6.14 17.87
N SER A 169 1.04 -6.86 17.63
CA SER A 169 1.30 -7.44 16.32
C SER A 169 0.35 -8.61 16.07
N VAL A 170 -0.44 -8.54 15.00
CA VAL A 170 -1.32 -9.63 14.54
C VAL A 170 -0.61 -10.49 13.51
N SER A 171 0.10 -9.86 12.57
CA SER A 171 0.88 -10.58 11.56
C SER A 171 2.01 -9.72 11.01
N THR A 172 3.16 -10.34 10.78
CA THR A 172 4.27 -9.76 10.01
C THR A 172 4.46 -10.56 8.72
N GLY A 173 4.47 -9.87 7.59
CA GLY A 173 4.56 -10.46 6.26
C GLY A 173 3.22 -10.98 5.72
N CYS A 174 3.27 -11.58 4.52
CA CYS A 174 2.09 -12.13 3.85
C CYS A 174 1.74 -13.50 4.43
N GLN A 175 0.70 -13.55 5.27
CA GLN A 175 0.16 -14.77 5.89
C GLN A 175 -1.15 -15.21 5.22
N PRO A 176 -1.50 -16.52 5.26
CA PRO A 176 -2.79 -17.01 4.80
C PRO A 176 -3.97 -16.39 5.57
N LEU A 177 -5.14 -16.33 4.92
CA LEU A 177 -6.35 -15.74 5.52
C LEU A 177 -6.72 -16.41 6.85
N ASP A 178 -6.69 -17.74 6.90
CA ASP A 178 -7.09 -18.48 8.12
C ASP A 178 -6.17 -18.18 9.30
N THR A 179 -4.86 -18.01 9.06
CA THR A 179 -3.90 -17.59 10.08
C THR A 179 -4.22 -16.20 10.62
N VAL A 180 -4.53 -15.25 9.73
CA VAL A 180 -4.89 -13.88 10.12
C VAL A 180 -6.21 -13.86 10.90
N ARG A 181 -7.22 -14.62 10.45
CA ARG A 181 -8.52 -14.73 11.12
C ARG A 181 -8.39 -15.33 12.51
N ALA A 182 -7.65 -16.43 12.65
CA ALA A 182 -7.43 -17.06 13.94
C ALA A 182 -6.76 -16.10 14.94
N ALA A 183 -5.77 -15.32 14.48
CA ALA A 183 -5.12 -14.31 15.32
C ALA A 183 -6.10 -13.19 15.72
N LEU A 184 -6.88 -12.64 14.78
CA LEU A 184 -7.87 -11.60 15.07
C LEU A 184 -8.97 -12.10 16.01
N ASP A 185 -9.52 -13.30 15.79
CA ASP A 185 -10.55 -13.88 16.63
C ASP A 185 -10.03 -14.16 18.05
N GLY A 186 -8.79 -14.60 18.19
CA GLY A 186 -8.13 -14.75 19.50
C GLY A 186 -8.09 -13.44 20.30
N TRP A 187 -7.76 -12.33 19.64
CA TRP A 187 -7.79 -11.01 20.27
C TRP A 187 -9.21 -10.55 20.62
N LEU A 188 -10.20 -10.82 19.75
CA LEU A 188 -11.57 -10.37 19.94
C LEU A 188 -12.37 -11.20 20.96
N THR A 189 -11.92 -12.41 21.28
CA THR A 189 -12.55 -13.29 22.30
C THR A 189 -11.97 -13.08 23.69
N THR A 190 -10.80 -12.43 23.81
CA THR A 190 -10.16 -12.10 25.09
C THR A 190 -10.70 -10.78 25.67
N GLN A 191 -11.80 -10.25 25.13
CA GLN A 191 -12.50 -9.05 25.60
C GLN A 191 -13.81 -9.40 26.30
#